data_AF-A0A6L8GI87-F1
#
_entry.id   AF-A0A6L8GI87-F1
#
_cell.length_a   1.000
_cell.length_b   1.000
_cell.length_c   1.000
_cell.angle_alpha   90.00
_cell.angle_beta   90.00
_cell.angle_gamma   90.00
#
_symmetry.space_group_name_H-M   'P 1'
#
loop_
_entity.id
_entity.type
_entity.pdbx_description
1 polymer ?
#
loop_
_entity_poly.entity_id
_entity_poly.type
_entity_poly.pdbx_seq_one_letter_code
_entity_poly.pdbx_strand_id
1 'polypeptide(L)'
;MGEFGTVPTAVVRRPLAAAGFGLLEVLIAAGLIIGLAAGTAQLTVTSINAIDDAGRLTQGLLLAAQKMEQMQSLEWRYDASGLVAVSDMTTDLSRDPPSAAGPGLQASPPDSLHRNIPPYVDYLDGRGAWVGTGNRPPAGAAFVRRWSVQAGPPPFDDLLALDVVVLPLRLAESSGGALAPNQPGLVRLSALKRRR
;
A
#
# COMPACT_ATOMS: atom_id res chain seq x y z
N MET A 1 -48.30 -26.10 90.09
CA MET A 1 -48.44 -24.81 89.40
C MET A 1 -47.12 -24.08 89.60
N GLY A 2 -46.17 -24.27 88.69
CA GLY A 2 -44.82 -23.73 88.74
C GLY A 2 -44.31 -23.66 87.31
N GLU A 3 -44.06 -22.43 86.84
CA GLU A 3 -43.80 -22.09 85.45
C GLU A 3 -42.51 -22.71 84.91
N PHE A 4 -42.64 -23.24 83.70
CA PHE A 4 -41.59 -23.69 82.82
C PHE A 4 -40.89 -22.51 82.14
N GLY A 5 -39.57 -22.63 82.01
CA GLY A 5 -38.89 -22.35 80.74
C GLY A 5 -38.52 -20.89 80.46
N THR A 6 -37.29 -20.53 80.77
CA THR A 6 -36.61 -19.37 80.17
C THR A 6 -36.47 -19.55 78.65
N VAL A 7 -37.09 -18.64 77.90
CA VAL A 7 -37.04 -18.51 76.43
C VAL A 7 -35.65 -17.95 76.02
N PRO A 8 -35.07 -18.41 74.89
CA PRO A 8 -33.67 -18.14 74.55
C PRO A 8 -33.40 -16.67 74.19
N THR A 9 -32.23 -16.19 74.59
CA THR A 9 -31.64 -14.91 74.18
C THR A 9 -31.42 -14.92 72.67
N ALA A 10 -32.21 -14.12 71.94
CA ALA A 10 -31.93 -13.82 70.54
C ALA A 10 -30.60 -13.07 70.46
N VAL A 11 -29.55 -13.75 69.97
CA VAL A 11 -28.31 -13.09 69.58
C VAL A 11 -28.62 -12.22 68.36
N VAL A 12 -28.82 -10.92 68.59
CA VAL A 12 -28.85 -9.93 67.54
C VAL A 12 -27.47 -9.93 66.88
N ARG A 13 -27.34 -10.62 65.74
CA ARG A 13 -26.17 -10.45 64.87
C ARG A 13 -26.22 -9.03 64.33
N ARG A 14 -25.38 -8.14 64.87
CA ARG A 14 -25.07 -6.89 64.19
C ARG A 14 -24.55 -7.25 62.79
N PRO A 15 -25.06 -6.66 61.70
CA PRO A 15 -24.37 -6.77 60.43
C PRO A 15 -22.94 -6.30 60.69
N LEU A 16 -21.96 -7.20 60.46
CA LEU A 16 -20.56 -6.82 60.42
C LEU A 16 -20.49 -5.63 59.48
N ALA A 17 -19.97 -4.53 60.03
CA ALA A 17 -19.82 -3.23 59.42
C ALA A 17 -20.09 -3.23 57.91
N ALA A 18 -21.06 -2.42 57.49
CA ALA A 18 -20.99 -1.80 56.17
C ALA A 18 -19.65 -1.04 56.13
N ALA A 19 -18.56 -1.76 55.84
CA ALA A 19 -17.25 -1.19 55.66
C ALA A 19 -17.43 -0.27 54.46
N GLY A 20 -17.39 1.04 54.73
CA GLY A 20 -17.51 2.05 53.71
C GLY A 20 -16.54 1.70 52.59
N PHE A 21 -17.10 1.44 51.41
CA PHE A 21 -16.37 1.31 50.15
C PHE A 21 -15.39 2.49 50.09
N GLY A 22 -14.11 2.20 50.26
CA GLY A 22 -13.12 3.24 50.49
C GLY A 22 -12.97 4.10 49.24
N LEU A 23 -12.87 5.41 49.40
CA LEU A 23 -12.48 6.32 48.32
C LEU A 23 -11.23 5.83 47.58
N LEU A 24 -10.32 5.14 48.28
CA LEU A 24 -9.14 4.49 47.71
C LEU A 24 -9.49 3.42 46.67
N GLU A 25 -10.46 2.55 46.94
CA GLU A 25 -10.88 1.50 45.99
C GLU A 25 -11.50 2.10 44.74
N VAL A 26 -12.35 3.12 44.91
CA VAL A 26 -12.92 3.88 43.79
C VAL A 26 -11.83 4.55 42.96
N LEU A 27 -10.81 5.14 43.60
CA LEU A 27 -9.68 5.75 42.91
C LEU A 27 -8.84 4.71 42.14
N ILE A 28 -8.59 3.54 42.74
CA ILE A 28 -7.87 2.45 42.08
C ILE A 28 -8.68 1.94 40.88
N ALA A 29 -9.98 1.66 41.08
CA ALA A 29 -10.86 1.20 40.01
C ALA A 29 -10.97 2.21 38.87
N ALA A 30 -11.15 3.50 39.19
CA ALA A 30 -11.18 4.57 38.19
C ALA A 30 -9.85 4.67 37.44
N GLY A 31 -8.71 4.59 38.15
CA GLY A 31 -7.39 4.57 37.53
C GLY A 31 -7.20 3.40 36.56
N LEU A 32 -7.63 2.19 36.95
CA LEU A 32 -7.59 1.01 36.09
C LEU A 32 -8.48 1.18 34.84
N ILE A 33 -9.70 1.68 35.00
CA ILE A 33 -10.63 1.90 33.88
C ILE A 33 -10.05 2.93 32.90
N ILE A 34 -9.52 4.05 33.40
CA ILE A 34 -8.91 5.08 32.57
C ILE A 34 -7.69 4.52 31.82
N GLY A 35 -6.82 3.79 32.51
CA GLY A 35 -5.65 3.15 31.89
C GLY A 35 -6.04 2.14 30.81
N LEU A 36 -7.03 1.29 31.07
CA LEU A 36 -7.55 0.33 30.08
C LEU A 36 -8.18 1.03 28.88
N ALA A 37 -9.00 2.06 29.10
CA ALA A 37 -9.64 2.81 28.02
C ALA A 37 -8.63 3.58 27.15
N ALA A 38 -7.62 4.21 27.77
CA ALA A 38 -6.56 4.89 27.05
C ALA A 38 -5.70 3.89 26.24
N GLY A 39 -5.36 2.74 26.83
CA GLY A 39 -4.60 1.69 26.16
C GLY A 39 -5.34 1.11 24.95
N THR A 40 -6.63 0.80 25.07
CA THR A 40 -7.41 0.27 23.94
C THR A 40 -7.57 1.28 22.83
N ALA A 41 -7.82 2.56 23.15
CA ALA A 41 -7.93 3.62 22.15
C ALA A 41 -6.64 3.77 21.31
N GLN A 42 -5.47 3.74 21.95
CA GLN A 42 -4.18 3.80 21.25
C GLN A 42 -3.95 2.59 20.35
N LEU A 43 -4.27 1.38 20.83
CA LEU A 43 -4.17 0.17 20.02
C LEU A 43 -5.09 0.24 18.80
N THR A 44 -6.34 0.70 18.96
CA THR A 44 -7.27 0.85 17.84
C THR A 44 -6.76 1.81 16.78
N VAL A 45 -6.25 2.98 17.16
CA VAL A 45 -5.68 3.95 16.21
C VAL A 45 -4.48 3.34 15.47
N THR A 46 -3.62 2.63 16.18
CA THR A 46 -2.45 1.97 15.59
C THR A 46 -2.86 0.88 14.60
N SER A 47 -3.89 0.08 14.93
CA SER A 47 -4.42 -0.95 14.05
C SER A 47 -5.07 -0.38 12.79
N ILE A 48 -5.84 0.71 12.90
CA ILE A 48 -6.46 1.36 11.73
C ILE A 48 -5.39 1.84 10.76
N ASN A 49 -4.36 2.53 11.26
CA ASN A 49 -3.26 3.00 10.42
C ASN A 49 -2.53 1.85 9.73
N ALA A 50 -2.29 0.74 10.45
CA ALA A 50 -1.64 -0.44 9.88
C ALA A 50 -2.49 -1.10 8.77
N ILE A 51 -3.81 -1.18 8.95
CA ILE A 51 -4.74 -1.73 7.95
C ILE A 51 -4.75 -0.84 6.70
N ASP A 52 -4.81 0.48 6.87
CA ASP A 52 -4.80 1.43 5.75
C ASP A 52 -3.51 1.37 4.93
N ASP A 53 -2.36 1.29 5.59
CA ASP A 53 -1.07 1.19 4.91
C ASP A 53 -0.91 -0.18 4.22
N ALA A 54 -1.38 -1.28 4.83
CA ALA A 54 -1.42 -2.59 4.19
C ALA A 54 -2.34 -2.61 2.94
N GLY A 55 -3.48 -1.92 3.00
CA GLY A 55 -4.38 -1.75 1.86
C GLY A 55 -3.70 -1.01 0.70
N ARG A 56 -2.99 0.08 0.99
CA ARG A 56 -2.24 0.85 -0.03
C ARG A 56 -1.13 0.04 -0.67
N LEU A 57 -0.40 -0.77 0.10
CA LEU A 57 0.64 -1.66 -0.42
C LEU A 57 0.05 -2.72 -1.36
N THR A 58 -1.06 -3.34 -0.95
CA THR A 58 -1.75 -4.35 -1.76
C THR A 58 -2.26 -3.77 -3.08
N GLN A 59 -2.86 -2.58 -3.02
CA GLN A 59 -3.28 -1.84 -4.21
C GLN A 59 -2.08 -1.50 -5.10
N GLY A 60 -0.99 -0.99 -4.52
CA GLY A 60 0.25 -0.68 -5.26
C GLY A 60 0.82 -1.89 -6.00
N LEU A 61 0.79 -3.07 -5.37
CA LEU A 61 1.21 -4.33 -5.98
C LEU A 61 0.32 -4.74 -7.15
N LEU A 62 -1.00 -4.67 -7.00
CA LEU A 62 -1.94 -4.96 -8.10
C LEU A 62 -1.71 -4.03 -9.28
N LEU A 63 -1.56 -2.72 -9.01
CA LEU A 63 -1.32 -1.69 -10.01
C LEU A 63 0.02 -1.88 -10.74
N ALA A 64 1.06 -2.32 -10.02
CA ALA A 64 2.35 -2.66 -10.60
C ALA A 64 2.24 -3.88 -11.51
N ALA A 65 1.57 -4.94 -11.04
CA ALA A 65 1.37 -6.18 -11.78
C ALA A 65 0.59 -5.91 -13.07
N GLN A 66 -0.48 -5.11 -13.00
CA GLN A 66 -1.26 -4.72 -14.19
C GLN A 66 -0.39 -4.04 -15.26
N LYS A 67 0.45 -3.08 -14.88
CA LYS A 67 1.35 -2.40 -15.84
C LYS A 67 2.40 -3.36 -16.38
N MET A 68 2.92 -4.25 -15.53
CA MET A 68 3.87 -5.29 -15.95
C MET A 68 3.26 -6.20 -17.02
N GLU A 69 2.01 -6.64 -16.83
CA GLU A 69 1.28 -7.44 -17.82
C GLU A 69 1.06 -6.67 -19.13
N GLN A 70 0.72 -5.38 -19.06
CA GLN A 70 0.63 -4.53 -20.26
C GLN A 70 1.95 -4.51 -21.03
N MET A 71 3.08 -4.31 -20.37
CA MET A 71 4.40 -4.32 -21.01
C MET A 71 4.81 -5.71 -21.53
N GLN A 72 4.47 -6.78 -20.80
CA GLN A 72 4.71 -8.15 -21.23
C GLN A 72 3.88 -8.54 -22.47
N SER A 73 2.68 -7.97 -22.62
CA SER A 73 1.80 -8.23 -23.77
C SER A 73 2.30 -7.62 -25.09
N LEU A 74 3.14 -6.59 -25.04
CA LEU A 74 3.64 -5.93 -26.25
C LEU A 74 4.53 -6.86 -27.10
N GLU A 75 4.60 -6.63 -28.40
CA GLU A 75 5.37 -7.51 -29.30
C GLU A 75 6.88 -7.40 -29.04
N TRP A 76 7.54 -8.54 -28.79
CA TRP A 76 9.00 -8.66 -28.67
C TRP A 76 9.43 -10.06 -29.12
N ARG A 77 9.57 -10.22 -30.43
CA ARG A 77 9.80 -11.54 -31.04
C ARG A 77 10.64 -11.44 -32.30
N TYR A 78 10.90 -12.58 -32.90
CA TYR A 78 11.30 -12.72 -34.29
C TYR A 78 10.07 -12.93 -35.18
N ASP A 79 10.19 -12.57 -36.44
CA ASP A 79 9.20 -12.86 -37.47
C ASP A 79 9.10 -14.37 -37.75
N ALA A 80 8.18 -14.77 -38.64
CA ALA A 80 7.98 -16.19 -38.95
C ALA A 80 9.23 -16.88 -39.55
N SER A 81 10.16 -16.11 -40.13
CA SER A 81 11.43 -16.63 -40.65
C SER A 81 12.52 -16.79 -39.59
N GLY A 82 12.34 -16.19 -38.41
CA GLY A 82 13.36 -16.18 -37.35
C GLY A 82 14.53 -15.24 -37.64
N LEU A 83 14.46 -14.44 -38.71
CA LEU A 83 15.57 -13.60 -39.18
C LEU A 83 15.38 -12.13 -38.86
N VAL A 84 14.13 -11.68 -38.69
CA VAL A 84 13.81 -10.27 -38.48
C VAL A 84 13.26 -10.07 -37.08
N ALA A 85 13.95 -9.22 -36.32
CA ALA A 85 13.49 -8.75 -35.03
C ALA A 85 12.24 -7.86 -35.17
N VAL A 86 11.12 -8.27 -34.55
CA VAL A 86 9.87 -7.50 -34.48
C VAL A 86 9.66 -7.01 -33.04
N SER A 87 9.41 -5.71 -32.91
CA SER A 87 9.22 -5.03 -31.62
C SER A 87 8.08 -4.04 -31.74
N ASP A 88 7.25 -3.94 -30.71
CA ASP A 88 6.31 -2.83 -30.58
C ASP A 88 7.11 -1.54 -30.33
N MET A 89 6.92 -0.56 -31.21
CA MET A 89 7.57 0.75 -31.14
C MET A 89 6.56 1.91 -31.13
N THR A 90 5.27 1.62 -30.93
CA THR A 90 4.18 2.58 -31.17
C THR A 90 3.13 2.63 -30.07
N THR A 91 3.02 1.62 -29.19
CA THR A 91 2.00 1.63 -28.15
C THR A 91 2.32 2.63 -27.02
N ASP A 92 1.38 3.52 -26.74
CA ASP A 92 1.36 4.43 -25.59
C ASP A 92 0.69 3.74 -24.40
N LEU A 93 1.52 3.24 -23.48
CA LEU A 93 1.07 2.66 -22.22
C LEU A 93 0.78 3.69 -21.13
N SER A 94 0.95 4.99 -21.36
CA SER A 94 0.62 6.03 -20.37
C SER A 94 -0.86 6.39 -20.30
N ARG A 95 -1.65 5.85 -21.23
CA ARG A 95 -3.07 6.08 -21.36
C ARG A 95 -3.85 4.81 -21.10
N ASP A 96 -5.08 4.97 -20.64
CA ASP A 96 -6.05 3.90 -20.49
C ASP A 96 -7.36 4.31 -21.20
N PRO A 97 -7.76 3.65 -22.30
CA PRO A 97 -7.07 2.53 -22.94
C PRO A 97 -5.75 2.94 -23.63
N PRO A 98 -4.81 1.99 -23.87
CA PRO A 98 -3.59 2.26 -24.64
C PRO A 98 -3.89 2.78 -26.05
N SER A 99 -2.99 3.59 -26.59
CA SER A 99 -3.13 4.18 -27.94
C SER A 99 -1.90 3.91 -28.82
N ALA A 100 -1.97 4.11 -30.13
CA ALA A 100 -0.87 3.83 -31.06
C ALA A 100 0.12 5.01 -31.27
N ALA A 101 0.30 5.88 -30.27
CA ALA A 101 1.08 7.12 -30.37
C ALA A 101 2.18 7.26 -29.31
N GLY A 102 2.75 6.14 -28.86
CA GLY A 102 3.74 6.09 -27.78
C GLY A 102 5.00 5.31 -28.15
N PRO A 103 5.86 5.00 -27.15
CA PRO A 103 7.18 4.46 -27.40
C PRO A 103 7.20 2.92 -27.55
N GLY A 104 6.10 2.22 -27.25
CA GLY A 104 6.10 0.76 -27.16
C GLY A 104 7.17 0.26 -26.17
N LEU A 105 8.06 -0.60 -26.66
CA LEU A 105 9.20 -1.16 -25.91
C LEU A 105 10.53 -0.45 -26.19
N GLN A 106 10.51 0.78 -26.71
CA GLN A 106 11.73 1.58 -26.83
C GLN A 106 12.34 1.87 -25.47
N ALA A 107 13.68 1.90 -25.43
CA ALA A 107 14.45 2.17 -24.21
C ALA A 107 14.00 3.49 -23.57
N SER A 108 13.71 3.43 -22.28
CA SER A 108 13.29 4.61 -21.51
C SER A 108 14.47 5.52 -21.23
N PRO A 109 14.24 6.84 -21.12
CA PRO A 109 15.23 7.77 -20.58
C PRO A 109 15.75 7.31 -19.22
N PRO A 110 17.00 7.64 -18.86
CA PRO A 110 17.48 7.50 -17.49
C PRO A 110 16.52 8.15 -16.50
N ASP A 111 16.47 7.63 -15.27
CA ASP A 111 15.62 8.13 -14.19
C ASP A 111 14.11 8.02 -14.39
N SER A 112 13.63 7.32 -15.42
CA SER A 112 12.18 7.13 -15.65
C SER A 112 11.46 6.48 -14.45
N LEU A 113 12.18 5.67 -13.65
CA LEU A 113 11.65 5.12 -12.39
C LEU A 113 11.57 6.14 -11.25
N HIS A 114 12.42 7.16 -11.27
CA HIS A 114 12.60 8.10 -10.17
C HIS A 114 11.88 9.43 -10.39
N ARG A 115 11.62 9.83 -11.64
CA ARG A 115 10.98 11.11 -12.00
C ARG A 115 9.75 10.89 -12.89
N ASN A 116 8.82 11.86 -12.88
CA ASN A 116 7.68 11.85 -13.80
C ASN A 116 8.15 12.24 -15.20
N ILE A 117 8.53 11.25 -16.01
CA ILE A 117 8.99 11.45 -17.39
C ILE A 117 7.94 10.89 -18.33
N PRO A 118 7.13 11.73 -19.00
CA PRO A 118 6.24 11.26 -20.05
C PRO A 118 7.04 10.65 -21.22
N PRO A 119 6.52 9.60 -21.88
CA PRO A 119 5.28 8.88 -21.60
C PRO A 119 5.50 7.63 -20.69
N TYR A 120 6.49 7.64 -19.79
CA TYR A 120 6.83 6.53 -18.90
C TYR A 120 6.23 6.68 -17.48
N VAL A 121 5.12 7.40 -17.38
CA VAL A 121 4.41 7.70 -16.13
C VAL A 121 2.91 7.78 -16.37
N ASP A 122 2.11 7.26 -15.43
CA ASP A 122 0.68 7.48 -15.35
C ASP A 122 0.21 7.65 -13.90
N TYR A 123 -1.01 8.15 -13.73
CA TYR A 123 -1.61 8.46 -12.44
C TYR A 123 -2.94 7.75 -12.28
N LEU A 124 -3.19 7.24 -11.08
CA LEU A 124 -4.41 6.54 -10.74
C LEU A 124 -5.04 7.09 -9.47
N ASP A 125 -6.36 7.00 -9.37
CA ASP A 125 -7.10 7.33 -8.16
C ASP A 125 -6.97 6.25 -7.07
N GLY A 126 -7.61 6.46 -5.91
CA GLY A 126 -7.59 5.52 -4.80
C GLY A 126 -8.26 4.16 -5.10
N ARG A 127 -9.04 4.06 -6.17
CA ARG A 127 -9.67 2.83 -6.65
C ARG A 127 -8.86 2.14 -7.74
N GLY A 128 -7.74 2.74 -8.18
CA GLY A 128 -6.92 2.23 -9.27
C GLY A 128 -7.46 2.57 -10.66
N ALA A 129 -8.38 3.52 -10.79
CA ALA A 129 -8.81 4.03 -12.09
C ALA A 129 -7.79 5.04 -12.62
N TRP A 130 -7.49 4.98 -13.93
CA TRP A 130 -6.62 5.96 -14.58
C TRP A 130 -7.25 7.36 -14.53
N VAL A 131 -6.44 8.35 -14.13
CA VAL A 131 -6.88 9.76 -14.05
C VAL A 131 -6.04 10.70 -14.90
N GLY A 132 -4.92 10.22 -15.46
CA GLY A 132 -4.12 10.99 -16.39
C GLY A 132 -2.67 10.54 -16.49
N THR A 133 -1.92 11.30 -17.28
CA THR A 133 -0.47 11.19 -17.46
C THR A 133 0.13 12.59 -17.53
N GLY A 134 1.46 12.70 -17.58
CA GLY A 134 2.19 13.94 -17.67
C GLY A 134 3.29 14.05 -16.63
N ASN A 135 3.94 15.20 -16.60
CA ASN A 135 5.00 15.50 -15.63
C ASN A 135 4.43 15.88 -14.24
N ARG A 136 3.14 16.21 -14.16
CA ARG A 136 2.44 16.61 -12.93
C ARG A 136 1.20 15.73 -12.70
N PRO A 137 0.92 15.37 -11.44
CA PRO A 137 -0.27 14.61 -11.09
C PRO A 137 -1.54 15.44 -11.33
N PRO A 138 -2.58 14.88 -11.98
CA PRO A 138 -3.92 15.47 -12.03
C PRO A 138 -4.58 15.49 -10.65
N ALA A 139 -5.61 16.32 -10.51
CA ALA A 139 -6.46 16.31 -9.32
C ALA A 139 -7.13 14.93 -9.15
N GLY A 140 -7.15 14.42 -7.92
CA GLY A 140 -7.72 13.10 -7.60
C GLY A 140 -6.75 11.93 -7.77
N ALA A 141 -5.53 12.15 -8.25
CA ALA A 141 -4.49 11.13 -8.25
C ALA A 141 -4.11 10.73 -6.82
N ALA A 142 -4.09 9.43 -6.54
CA ALA A 142 -3.66 8.83 -5.28
C ALA A 142 -2.39 8.00 -5.44
N PHE A 143 -2.13 7.48 -6.63
CA PHE A 143 -0.93 6.72 -6.98
C PHE A 143 -0.29 7.28 -8.24
N VAL A 144 1.04 7.13 -8.32
CA VAL A 144 1.80 7.31 -9.56
C VAL A 144 2.47 5.99 -9.90
N ARG A 145 2.33 5.53 -11.16
CA ARG A 145 3.16 4.45 -11.70
C ARG A 145 4.17 5.03 -12.65
N ARG A 146 5.38 4.50 -12.55
CA ARG A 146 6.51 4.81 -13.40
C ARG A 146 7.08 3.52 -13.91
N TRP A 147 7.55 3.49 -15.14
CA TRP A 147 8.18 2.30 -15.68
C TRP A 147 9.42 2.63 -16.48
N SER A 148 10.23 1.60 -16.68
CA SER A 148 11.42 1.67 -17.49
C SER A 148 11.54 0.42 -18.33
N VAL A 149 11.96 0.60 -19.57
CA VAL A 149 12.41 -0.44 -20.48
C VAL A 149 13.90 -0.20 -20.71
N GLN A 150 14.74 -1.18 -20.41
CA GLN A 150 16.17 -1.12 -20.66
C GLN A 150 16.56 -2.30 -21.55
N ALA A 151 17.29 -2.02 -22.64
CA ALA A 151 17.87 -3.07 -23.45
C ALA A 151 19.02 -3.75 -22.69
N GLY A 152 19.17 -5.06 -22.89
CA GLY A 152 20.31 -5.80 -22.38
C GLY A 152 21.61 -5.29 -23.00
N PRO A 153 22.74 -5.32 -22.25
CA PRO A 153 24.03 -4.96 -22.81
C PRO A 153 24.44 -6.01 -23.86
N PRO A 154 25.22 -5.67 -24.90
CA PRO A 154 25.79 -6.66 -25.81
C PRO A 154 26.57 -7.74 -25.02
N PRO A 155 26.43 -9.05 -25.36
CA PRO A 155 25.71 -9.63 -26.51
C PRO A 155 24.24 -10.02 -26.21
N PHE A 156 23.60 -9.43 -25.20
CA PHE A 156 22.23 -9.74 -24.75
C PHE A 156 21.18 -8.74 -25.24
N ASP A 157 21.31 -8.26 -26.47
CA ASP A 157 20.38 -7.32 -27.13
C ASP A 157 18.96 -7.88 -27.32
N ASP A 158 18.80 -9.21 -27.23
CA ASP A 158 17.50 -9.89 -27.19
C ASP A 158 16.77 -9.85 -25.84
N LEU A 159 17.42 -9.32 -24.80
CA LEU A 159 16.81 -9.16 -23.48
C LEU A 159 16.35 -7.72 -23.26
N LEU A 160 15.17 -7.58 -22.65
CA LEU A 160 14.71 -6.34 -22.04
C LEU A 160 14.57 -6.53 -20.54
N ALA A 161 15.08 -5.59 -19.77
CA ALA A 161 14.70 -5.40 -18.38
C ALA A 161 13.52 -4.44 -18.31
N LEU A 162 12.41 -4.93 -17.76
CA LEU A 162 11.19 -4.17 -17.54
C LEU A 162 11.07 -3.91 -16.04
N ASP A 163 10.96 -2.64 -15.66
CA ASP A 163 10.77 -2.23 -14.29
C ASP A 163 9.50 -1.40 -14.17
N VAL A 164 8.70 -1.68 -13.15
CA VAL A 164 7.53 -0.89 -12.78
C VAL A 164 7.65 -0.52 -11.31
N VAL A 165 7.53 0.77 -11.02
CA VAL A 165 7.47 1.34 -9.68
C VAL A 165 6.11 2.00 -9.47
N VAL A 166 5.48 1.68 -8.35
CA VAL A 166 4.22 2.28 -7.92
C VAL A 166 4.40 2.84 -6.53
N LEU A 167 3.92 4.06 -6.31
CA LEU A 167 3.96 4.69 -5.01
C LEU A 167 2.73 5.57 -4.76
N PRO A 168 2.30 5.72 -3.49
CA PRO A 168 1.32 6.72 -3.11
C PRO A 168 1.78 8.13 -3.50
N LEU A 169 0.89 8.95 -4.04
CA LEU A 169 1.23 10.29 -4.53
C LEU A 169 1.80 11.17 -3.41
N ARG A 170 1.23 11.08 -2.21
CA ARG A 170 1.72 11.77 -1.00
C ARG A 170 3.22 11.53 -0.73
N LEU A 171 3.72 10.34 -1.08
CA LEU A 171 5.12 9.96 -0.92
C LEU A 171 5.97 10.48 -2.09
N ALA A 172 5.40 10.48 -3.30
CA ALA A 172 6.05 11.03 -4.48
C ALA A 172 6.36 12.53 -4.31
N GLU A 173 5.41 13.26 -3.73
CA GLU A 173 5.48 14.71 -3.49
C GLU A 173 6.45 15.05 -2.35
N SER A 174 6.46 14.27 -1.26
CA SER A 174 7.39 14.49 -0.14
C SER A 174 8.85 14.22 -0.48
N SER A 175 9.10 13.40 -1.52
CA SER A 175 10.44 13.00 -1.94
C SER A 175 11.14 14.00 -2.88
N GLY A 176 10.53 15.16 -3.19
CA GLY A 176 11.12 16.16 -4.08
C GLY A 176 11.44 15.65 -5.49
N GLY A 177 10.87 14.51 -5.88
CA GLY A 177 11.11 13.86 -7.17
C GLY A 177 12.28 12.89 -7.26
N ALA A 178 12.99 12.57 -6.17
CA ALA A 178 14.02 11.51 -6.17
C ALA A 178 13.60 10.37 -5.22
N LEU A 179 13.24 9.22 -5.77
CA LEU A 179 12.88 8.05 -4.95
C LEU A 179 14.14 7.32 -4.50
N ALA A 180 14.32 7.15 -3.19
CA ALA A 180 15.29 6.20 -2.68
C ALA A 180 14.78 4.77 -2.91
N PRO A 181 15.66 3.81 -3.30
CA PRO A 181 15.25 2.46 -3.71
C PRO A 181 14.51 1.66 -2.63
N ASN A 182 14.66 2.02 -1.35
CA ASN A 182 14.04 1.32 -0.21
C ASN A 182 12.99 2.18 0.51
N GLN A 183 12.30 3.09 -0.18
CA GLN A 183 11.26 3.90 0.47
C GLN A 183 10.08 3.04 0.95
N PRO A 184 9.65 3.17 2.23
CA PRO A 184 8.45 2.53 2.72
C PRO A 184 7.22 2.95 1.89
N GLY A 185 6.40 1.98 1.46
CA GLY A 185 5.24 2.24 0.61
C GLY A 185 5.50 2.24 -0.89
N LEU A 186 6.77 2.15 -1.31
CA LEU A 186 7.13 1.93 -2.71
C LEU A 186 6.98 0.44 -3.04
N VAL A 187 6.29 0.14 -4.15
CA VAL A 187 6.23 -1.20 -4.73
C VAL A 187 7.01 -1.20 -6.03
N ARG A 188 7.93 -2.16 -6.18
CA ARG A 188 8.68 -2.36 -7.42
C ARG A 188 8.50 -3.79 -7.91
N LEU A 189 8.18 -3.93 -9.18
CA LEU A 189 8.23 -5.19 -9.91
C LEU A 189 9.25 -5.08 -11.04
N SER A 190 10.05 -6.13 -11.18
CA SER A 190 11.07 -6.24 -12.22
C SER A 190 10.86 -7.55 -12.97
N ALA A 191 10.96 -7.51 -14.29
CA ALA A 191 10.86 -8.68 -15.15
C ALA A 191 11.92 -8.62 -16.26
N LEU A 192 12.32 -9.81 -16.73
CA LEU A 192 13.13 -9.95 -17.92
C LEU A 192 12.26 -10.49 -19.05
N LYS A 193 12.25 -9.79 -20.19
CA LYS A 193 11.57 -10.23 -21.41
C LYS A 193 12.62 -10.60 -22.44
N ARG A 194 12.63 -11.87 -22.85
CA ARG A 194 13.50 -12.38 -23.91
C ARG A 194 12.75 -12.40 -25.23
N ARG A 195 13.42 -12.04 -26.31
CA ARG A 195 12.90 -12.14 -27.68
C ARG A 195 12.65 -13.61 -28.01
N ARG A 196 11.44 -13.93 -28.47
CA ARG A 196 11.03 -15.29 -28.82
C ARG A 196 10.85 -15.48 -30.32
#